data_AF-Q6AH91-F1
#
_entry.id   AF-Q6AH91-F1
#
_cell.length_a   1.000
_cell.length_b   1.000
_cell.length_c   1.000
_cell.angle_alpha   90.00
_cell.angle_beta   90.00
_cell.angle_gamma   90.00
#
_symmetry.space_group_name_H-M   'P 1'
#
loop_
_entity.id
_entity.type
_entity.pdbx_description
1 polymer ?
#
loop_
_entity_poly.entity_id
_entity_poly.type
_entity_poly.pdbx_seq_one_letter_code
_entity_poly.pdbx_strand_id
1 'polypeptide(L)'
;MIAMFTWIVVDALLVTTIIRSPYGPLEWVQQNWILTILVLVVGIAPFAIWGPIYRRLAAPERSVASGVWWGVLVYFYNLYIMITTPRAFYRAVRGKQGWAKTRRNGENLGLGAVAREA
;
A
#
# COMPACT_ATOMS: atom_id res chain seq x y z
N MET A 1 -5.31 6.91 -10.38
CA MET A 1 -5.16 5.52 -10.90
C MET A 1 -3.83 5.31 -11.60
N ILE A 2 -3.41 6.17 -12.55
CA ILE A 2 -2.15 6.01 -13.31
C ILE A 2 -0.96 5.80 -12.37
N ALA A 3 -0.74 6.70 -11.41
CA ALA A 3 0.35 6.57 -10.43
C ALA A 3 0.32 5.25 -9.63
N MET A 4 -0.86 4.67 -9.38
CA MET A 4 -1.00 3.41 -8.63
C MET A 4 -0.52 2.22 -9.45
N PHE A 5 -0.89 2.17 -10.73
CA PHE A 5 -0.38 1.15 -11.65
C PHE A 5 1.10 1.34 -11.92
N THR A 6 1.57 2.58 -12.04
CA THR A 6 2.98 2.90 -12.22
C THR A 6 3.84 2.32 -11.10
N TRP A 7 3.49 2.56 -9.83
CA TRP A 7 4.30 2.06 -8.71
C TRP A 7 4.27 0.54 -8.57
N ILE A 8 3.12 -0.12 -8.76
CA ILE A 8 3.07 -1.60 -8.76
C ILE A 8 3.96 -2.18 -9.87
N VAL A 9 3.88 -1.62 -11.09
CA VAL A 9 4.67 -2.10 -12.22
C VAL A 9 6.16 -1.84 -11.99
N VAL A 10 6.54 -0.66 -11.50
CA VAL A 10 7.92 -0.31 -11.17
C VAL A 10 8.48 -1.26 -10.10
N ASP A 11 7.75 -1.48 -9.01
CA ASP A 11 8.18 -2.38 -7.92
C ASP A 11 8.33 -3.82 -8.42
N ALA A 12 7.35 -4.31 -9.21
CA ALA A 12 7.41 -5.66 -9.78
C ALA A 12 8.61 -5.82 -10.73
N LEU A 13 8.83 -4.85 -11.63
CA LEU A 13 9.98 -4.86 -12.53
C LEU A 13 11.28 -4.83 -11.76
N LEU A 14 11.39 -3.97 -10.74
CA LEU A 14 12.59 -3.82 -9.93
C LEU A 14 12.93 -5.12 -9.17
N VAL A 15 11.92 -5.76 -8.58
CA VAL A 15 12.07 -7.08 -7.94
C VAL A 15 12.52 -8.12 -8.97
N THR A 16 11.92 -8.15 -10.17
CA THR A 16 12.34 -9.11 -11.20
C THR A 16 13.76 -8.89 -11.69
N THR A 17 14.22 -7.64 -11.82
CA THR A 17 15.60 -7.35 -12.23
C THR A 17 16.61 -7.75 -11.16
N ILE A 18 16.26 -7.60 -9.88
CA ILE A 18 17.10 -8.05 -8.76
C ILE A 18 17.17 -9.59 -8.75
N ILE A 19 16.03 -10.27 -8.85
CA ILE A 19 15.97 -11.75 -8.80
C ILE A 19 16.68 -12.38 -10.00
N ARG A 20 16.61 -11.75 -11.18
CA ARG A 20 17.26 -12.23 -12.40
C ARG A 20 18.71 -11.74 -12.56
N SER A 21 19.22 -10.96 -11.60
CA SER A 21 20.58 -10.45 -11.66
C SER A 21 21.59 -11.60 -11.54
N PRO A 22 22.55 -11.73 -12.49
CA PRO A 22 23.58 -12.77 -12.43
C PRO A 22 24.60 -12.55 -11.30
N TYR A 23 24.66 -11.35 -10.71
CA TYR A 23 25.66 -10.95 -9.70
C TYR A 23 25.06 -10.83 -8.28
N GLY A 24 23.78 -11.15 -8.10
CA GLY A 24 23.09 -11.08 -6.81
C GLY A 24 22.61 -9.68 -6.38
N PRO A 25 21.84 -9.56 -5.28
CA PRO A 25 21.12 -8.32 -4.94
C PRO A 25 22.02 -7.16 -4.51
N LEU A 26 23.09 -7.43 -3.75
CA LEU A 26 23.98 -6.39 -3.26
C LEU A 26 24.77 -5.72 -4.40
N GLU A 27 25.29 -6.53 -5.31
CA GLU A 27 26.01 -6.02 -6.48
C GLU A 27 25.07 -5.31 -7.45
N TRP A 28 23.83 -5.78 -7.61
CA TRP A 28 22.80 -5.06 -8.36
C TRP A 28 22.57 -3.66 -7.82
N VAL A 29 22.49 -3.49 -6.49
CA VAL A 29 22.34 -2.17 -5.84
C VAL A 29 23.56 -1.29 -6.10
N GLN A 30 24.77 -1.84 -6.06
CA GLN A 30 25.98 -1.08 -6.36
C GLN A 30 26.00 -0.57 -7.81
N GLN A 31 25.63 -1.42 -8.77
CA GLN A 31 25.56 -1.07 -10.18
C GLN A 31 24.40 -0.09 -10.49
N ASN A 32 23.30 -0.18 -9.74
CA ASN A 32 22.08 0.60 -9.98
C ASN A 32 21.78 1.59 -8.85
N TRP A 33 22.81 2.12 -8.20
CA TRP A 33 22.67 2.92 -6.98
C TRP A 33 21.76 4.15 -7.14
N ILE A 34 21.76 4.78 -8.32
CA ILE A 34 20.87 5.92 -8.64
C ILE A 34 19.40 5.50 -8.59
N LEU A 35 19.07 4.36 -9.21
CA LEU A 35 17.71 3.80 -9.18
C LEU A 35 17.31 3.45 -7.75
N THR A 36 18.23 2.87 -6.97
CA THR A 36 17.99 2.59 -5.55
C THR A 36 17.67 3.88 -4.77
N ILE A 37 18.44 4.95 -4.96
CA ILE A 37 18.16 6.24 -4.31
C ILE A 37 16.81 6.81 -4.75
N LEU A 38 16.48 6.76 -6.04
CA LEU A 38 15.20 7.27 -6.54
C LEU A 38 14.01 6.54 -5.93
N VAL A 39 14.08 5.21 -5.82
CA VAL A 39 13.03 4.40 -5.18
C VAL A 39 12.93 4.72 -3.69
N LEU A 40 14.07 4.85 -3.01
CA LEU A 40 14.10 5.24 -1.60
C LEU A 40 13.51 6.64 -1.38
N VAL A 41 13.84 7.63 -2.21
CA VAL A 41 13.47 9.04 -1.99
C VAL A 41 12.07 9.37 -2.52
N VAL A 42 11.68 8.85 -3.68
CA VAL A 42 10.40 9.18 -4.32
C VAL A 42 9.33 8.14 -3.98
N GLY A 43 9.73 6.88 -3.80
CA GLY A 43 8.83 5.79 -3.44
C GLY A 43 8.61 5.69 -1.94
N ILE A 44 9.66 5.47 -1.15
CA ILE A 44 9.54 5.08 0.26
C ILE A 44 9.54 6.30 1.21
N ALA A 45 10.43 7.26 1.01
CA ALA A 45 10.65 8.37 1.93
C ALA A 45 9.41 9.22 2.24
N PRO A 46 8.51 9.55 1.28
CA PRO A 46 7.32 10.35 1.57
C PRO A 46 6.40 9.67 2.59
N PHE A 47 6.33 8.33 2.57
CA PHE A 47 5.56 7.54 3.54
C PHE A 47 6.34 7.34 4.84
N ALA A 48 7.65 7.07 4.75
CA ALA A 48 8.51 6.88 5.90
C ALA A 48 8.61 8.15 6.76
N ILE A 49 8.66 9.35 6.15
CA ILE A 49 8.69 10.66 6.83
C ILE A 49 7.37 10.95 7.53
N TRP A 50 6.25 10.48 6.98
CA TRP A 50 4.93 10.67 7.59
C TRP A 50 4.84 9.99 8.95
N GLY A 51 5.47 8.84 9.14
CA GLY A 51 5.46 8.12 10.41
C GLY A 51 6.01 8.93 11.61
N PRO A 52 7.22 9.51 11.53
CA PRO A 52 7.75 10.45 12.52
C PRO A 52 6.92 11.72 12.69
N ILE A 53 6.34 12.28 11.61
CA ILE A 53 5.44 13.43 11.69
C ILE A 53 4.19 13.07 12.51
N TYR A 54 3.55 11.95 12.18
CA TYR A 54 2.39 11.43 12.90
C TYR A 54 2.72 11.18 14.37
N ARG A 55 3.86 10.54 14.64
CA ARG A 55 4.32 10.32 16.02
C ARG A 55 4.48 11.64 16.78
N ARG A 56 5.08 12.67 16.19
CA ARG A 56 5.23 13.98 16.85
C ARG A 56 3.89 14.66 17.15
N LEU A 57 2.91 14.51 16.27
CA LEU A 57 1.61 15.21 16.38
C LEU A 57 0.58 14.46 17.22
N ALA A 58 0.57 13.12 17.17
CA ALA A 58 -0.51 12.31 17.71
C ALA A 58 -0.08 11.30 18.79
N ALA A 59 1.22 10.97 18.89
CA ALA A 59 1.72 9.98 19.85
C ALA A 59 3.16 10.32 20.32
N PRO A 60 3.41 11.53 20.86
CA PRO A 60 4.76 11.99 21.20
C PRO A 60 5.46 11.11 22.24
N GLU A 61 4.70 10.39 23.07
CA GLU A 61 5.17 9.43 24.06
C GLU A 61 5.82 8.17 23.47
N ARG A 62 5.58 7.87 22.19
CA ARG A 62 6.20 6.73 21.51
C ARG A 62 7.63 7.03 21.08
N SER A 63 8.44 6.00 20.83
CA SER A 63 9.82 6.20 20.37
C SER A 63 9.87 6.69 18.91
N VAL A 64 10.98 7.32 18.53
CA VAL A 64 11.22 7.73 17.13
C VAL A 64 11.23 6.51 16.19
N ALA A 65 11.81 5.40 16.63
CA ALA A 65 11.85 4.16 15.86
C ALA A 65 10.44 3.62 15.56
N SER A 66 9.51 3.72 16.52
CA SER A 66 8.10 3.38 16.28
C SER A 66 7.49 4.26 15.19
N GLY A 67 7.76 5.57 15.22
CA GLY A 67 7.33 6.49 14.17
C GLY A 67 7.83 6.08 12.78
N VAL A 68 9.12 5.80 12.63
CA VAL A 68 9.70 5.34 11.36
C VAL A 68 9.05 4.03 10.89
N TRP A 69 8.90 3.05 11.79
CA TRP A 69 8.28 1.78 11.44
C TRP A 69 6.82 1.92 11.00
N TRP A 70 6.05 2.83 11.61
CA TRP A 70 4.70 3.12 11.14
C TRP A 70 4.68 3.65 9.71
N GLY A 71 5.62 4.53 9.35
CA GLY A 71 5.75 5.02 7.98
C GLY A 71 6.05 3.90 6.98
N VAL A 72 6.94 2.96 7.35
CA VAL A 72 7.23 1.77 6.53
C VAL A 72 6.02 0.85 6.41
N LEU A 73 5.28 0.61 7.51
CA LEU A 73 4.05 -0.20 7.46
C LEU A 73 2.96 0.46 6.62
N VAL A 74 2.86 1.80 6.66
CA VAL A 74 1.96 2.57 5.80
C VAL A 74 2.32 2.39 4.33
N TYR A 75 3.61 2.32 3.97
CA TYR A 75 4.03 2.00 2.60
C TYR A 75 3.46 0.65 2.14
N PHE A 76 3.64 -0.42 2.92
CA PHE A 76 3.10 -1.73 2.59
C PHE A 76 1.57 -1.76 2.55
N TYR A 77 0.91 -1.07 3.49
CA TYR A 77 -0.54 -0.90 3.49
C TYR A 77 -1.01 -0.17 2.22
N ASN A 78 -0.25 0.82 1.75
CA ASN A 78 -0.55 1.52 0.52
C ASN A 78 -0.43 0.61 -0.71
N LEU A 79 0.55 -0.29 -0.77
CA LEU A 79 0.62 -1.31 -1.84
C LEU A 79 -0.64 -2.19 -1.88
N TYR A 80 -1.18 -2.58 -0.72
CA TYR A 80 -2.46 -3.28 -0.64
C TYR A 80 -3.64 -2.42 -1.15
N ILE A 81 -3.69 -1.14 -0.77
CA ILE A 81 -4.69 -0.20 -1.30
C ILE A 81 -4.57 -0.09 -2.82
N MET A 82 -3.36 -0.06 -3.36
CA MET A 82 -3.15 0.03 -4.81
C MET A 82 -3.74 -1.16 -5.58
N ILE A 83 -3.85 -2.34 -4.97
CA ILE A 83 -4.50 -3.52 -5.56
C ILE A 83 -6.02 -3.48 -5.38
N THR A 84 -6.48 -3.08 -4.19
CA THR A 84 -7.91 -3.14 -3.85
C THR A 84 -8.72 -1.98 -4.43
N THR A 85 -8.13 -0.80 -4.60
CA THR A 85 -8.81 0.37 -5.18
C THR A 85 -9.22 0.15 -6.65
N PRO A 86 -8.38 -0.37 -7.56
CA PRO A 86 -8.82 -0.72 -8.91
C PRO A 86 -9.97 -1.73 -8.94
N ARG A 87 -9.94 -2.74 -8.06
CA ARG A 87 -11.05 -3.68 -7.89
C ARG A 87 -12.33 -2.97 -7.45
N ALA A 88 -12.23 -2.09 -6.45
CA ALA A 88 -13.36 -1.30 -5.97
C ALA A 88 -13.90 -0.38 -7.07
N PHE A 89 -13.03 0.28 -7.83
CA PHE A 89 -13.38 1.13 -8.96
C PHE A 89 -14.09 0.33 -10.06
N TYR A 90 -13.54 -0.82 -10.47
CA TYR A 90 -14.16 -1.71 -11.45
C TYR A 90 -15.56 -2.15 -11.00
N ARG A 91 -15.73 -2.51 -9.73
CA ARG A 91 -17.04 -2.84 -9.16
C ARG A 91 -17.99 -1.64 -9.22
N ALA A 92 -17.53 -0.44 -8.87
CA ALA A 92 -18.34 0.78 -8.90
C ALA A 92 -18.81 1.11 -10.33
N VAL A 93 -17.92 1.03 -11.33
CA VAL A 93 -18.25 1.22 -12.75
C VAL A 93 -19.26 0.18 -13.24
N ARG A 94 -19.19 -1.05 -12.73
CA ARG A 94 -20.16 -2.12 -13.02
C ARG A 94 -21.44 -2.03 -12.18
N GLY A 95 -21.67 -0.94 -11.45
CA GLY A 95 -22.84 -0.74 -10.58
C GLY A 95 -22.87 -1.62 -9.32
N LYS A 96 -21.80 -2.38 -9.03
CA LYS A 96 -21.70 -3.31 -7.89
C LYS A 96 -21.23 -2.59 -6.63
N GLN A 97 -22.05 -1.69 -6.10
CA GLN A 97 -21.72 -0.85 -4.94
C GLN A 97 -22.04 -1.47 -3.56
N GLY A 98 -22.72 -2.61 -3.51
CA GLY A 98 -23.01 -3.31 -2.25
C GLY A 98 -21.76 -3.92 -1.61
N TRP A 99 -21.49 -3.58 -0.35
CA TRP A 99 -20.44 -4.19 0.46
C TRP A 99 -21.08 -4.89 1.65
N ALA A 100 -20.59 -6.08 2.00
CA ALA A 100 -21.06 -6.78 3.20
C ALA A 100 -20.95 -5.91 4.48
N LYS A 101 -19.96 -5.00 4.51
CA LYS A 101 -19.77 -4.02 5.60
C LYS A 101 -20.83 -2.90 5.60
N THR A 102 -21.26 -2.40 4.45
CA THR A 102 -22.29 -1.33 4.37
C THR A 102 -23.71 -1.88 4.48
N ARG A 103 -23.92 -3.17 4.15
CA ARG A 103 -25.19 -3.87 4.34
C ARG A 103 -25.64 -3.90 5.81
N ARG A 104 -24.71 -4.11 6.75
CA ARG A 104 -24.99 -4.13 8.21
C ARG A 104 -25.45 -2.79 8.80
N ASN A 105 -25.09 -1.67 8.17
CA ASN A 105 -25.45 -0.33 8.67
C ASN A 105 -26.63 0.29 7.90
N GLY A 106 -27.02 -0.29 6.75
CA GLY A 106 -28.06 0.23 5.87
C GLY A 106 -29.32 -0.63 5.75
N GLU A 107 -29.28 -1.91 6.11
CA GLU A 107 -30.41 -2.83 5.99
C GLU A 107 -30.83 -3.35 7.36
N ASN A 108 -31.65 -2.55 8.06
CA ASN A 108 -32.60 -2.84 9.15
C ASN A 108 -32.25 -3.84 10.29
N LEU A 109 -32.56 -3.39 11.52
CA LEU A 109 -32.71 -4.16 12.78
C LEU A 109 -33.83 -5.23 12.70
N GLY A 110 -33.78 -6.13 11.71
CA GLY A 110 -34.74 -7.20 11.51
C GLY A 110 -34.16 -8.56 11.90
N LEU A 111 -34.84 -9.27 12.80
CA LEU A 111 -34.56 -10.67 13.14
C LEU A 111 -34.85 -11.57 11.93
N GLY A 112 -33.84 -11.82 11.10
CA GLY A 112 -34.01 -12.64 9.90
C GLY A 112 -32.68 -13.00 9.22
N ALA A 113 -32.72 -14.01 8.34
CA ALA A 113 -31.55 -14.51 7.64
C ALA A 113 -30.91 -13.44 6.74
N VAL A 114 -29.60 -13.26 6.88
CA VAL A 114 -28.78 -12.30 6.13
C VAL A 114 -28.18 -12.97 4.89
N ALA A 115 -28.24 -12.29 3.74
CA ALA A 115 -27.73 -12.81 2.47
C ALA A 115 -26.25 -13.22 2.52
N ARG A 116 -25.96 -14.42 1.99
CA ARG A 116 -24.62 -14.96 1.72
C ARG A 116 -24.27 -14.78 0.23
N GLU A 117 -22.97 -14.68 -0.08
CA GLU A 117 -22.50 -14.72 -1.47
C GLU A 117 -22.63 -16.16 -2.02
N ALA A 118 -22.84 -16.27 -3.33
CA ALA A 118 -22.84 -17.55 -4.08
C ALA A 118 -21.41 -17.99 -4.39
#